data_AF-A0AAW2SZU0-F1
#
_entry.id   AF-A0AAW2SZU0-F1
#
_cell.length_a   1.000
_cell.length_b   1.000
_cell.length_c   1.000
_cell.angle_alpha   90.00
_cell.angle_beta   90.00
_cell.angle_gamma   90.00
#
_symmetry.space_group_name_H-M   'P 1'
#
loop_
_entity.id
_entity.type
_entity.pdbx_description
1 polymer ?
#
loop_
_entity_poly.entity_id
_entity_poly.type
_entity_poly.pdbx_seq_one_letter_code
_entity_poly.pdbx_strand_id
1 'polypeptide(L)'
;MGAKASKKKRQVPGFEDPAILASETPFTVSEVEALHELYRKLSSSVVDDGLIQKEELAFALFRSTNRQNLFVDRIFDLFDVKQNGHIDFGEFMRTLSIFHPRTPEAEKVKCAFKLYDLRRTGYIEREELKEMVLALLHESDLSLSDDIIETIVDKTFREADINGDGKIDQQEWKEYAAKNPALLRNMTLPYLMDITLAFPSFVMHTEAEDSKLAG
;
A
#
# COMPACT_ATOMS: atom_id res chain seq x y z
N MET A 1 -18.66 -22.71 43.50
CA MET A 1 -19.35 -22.02 42.39
C MET A 1 -19.10 -20.52 42.60
N GLY A 2 -18.43 -19.74 41.76
CA GLY A 2 -18.16 -19.85 40.34
C GLY A 2 -18.74 -18.61 39.66
N ALA A 3 -17.89 -17.64 39.32
CA ALA A 3 -18.12 -16.68 38.24
C ALA A 3 -16.84 -15.85 38.04
N LYS A 4 -15.92 -16.35 37.20
CA LYS A 4 -14.87 -15.51 36.60
C LYS A 4 -15.56 -14.63 35.57
N ALA A 5 -15.59 -13.32 35.80
CA ALA A 5 -16.03 -12.36 34.80
C ALA A 5 -15.04 -12.40 33.62
N SER A 6 -15.46 -13.05 32.54
CA SER A 6 -14.71 -13.08 31.28
C SER A 6 -14.76 -11.68 30.69
N LYS A 7 -13.65 -10.96 30.72
CA LYS A 7 -13.50 -9.68 30.00
C LYS A 7 -13.73 -9.97 28.52
N LYS A 8 -14.90 -9.61 27.98
CA LYS A 8 -15.11 -9.57 26.53
C LYS A 8 -14.07 -8.60 25.95
N LYS A 9 -13.04 -9.13 25.26
CA LYS A 9 -12.20 -8.31 24.38
C LYS A 9 -13.15 -7.56 23.46
N ARG A 10 -13.11 -6.23 23.51
CA ARG A 10 -13.85 -5.36 22.59
C ARG A 10 -13.40 -5.77 21.18
N GLN A 11 -14.27 -6.44 20.42
CA GLN A 11 -13.98 -6.77 19.03
C GLN A 11 -13.87 -5.44 18.29
N VAL A 12 -12.65 -5.09 17.91
CA VAL A 12 -12.38 -3.93 17.08
C VAL A 12 -12.98 -4.22 15.69
N PRO A 13 -13.75 -3.31 15.08
CA PRO A 13 -14.17 -3.46 13.70
C PRO A 13 -12.96 -3.80 12.80
N GLY A 14 -13.09 -4.78 11.92
CA GLY A 14 -11.99 -5.19 11.02
C GLY A 14 -10.93 -6.10 11.62
N PHE A 15 -11.11 -6.64 12.84
CA PHE A 15 -10.20 -7.64 13.41
C PHE A 15 -10.24 -8.95 12.62
N GLU A 16 -9.14 -9.29 11.97
CA GLU A 16 -8.89 -10.59 11.33
C GLU A 16 -7.81 -11.37 12.12
N ASP A 17 -7.93 -12.70 12.13
CA ASP A 17 -6.96 -13.56 12.81
C ASP A 17 -5.58 -13.45 12.14
N PRO A 18 -4.50 -13.13 12.89
CA PRO A 18 -3.15 -13.06 12.34
C PRO A 18 -2.71 -14.32 11.60
N ALA A 19 -3.17 -15.50 12.01
CA ALA A 19 -2.85 -16.76 11.34
C ALA A 19 -3.46 -16.85 9.94
N ILE A 20 -4.67 -16.31 9.75
CA ILE A 20 -5.32 -16.25 8.43
C ILE A 20 -4.54 -15.31 7.53
N LEU A 21 -4.25 -14.09 8.00
CA LEU A 21 -3.50 -13.09 7.22
C LEU A 21 -2.08 -13.58 6.86
N ALA A 22 -1.41 -14.28 7.76
CA ALA A 22 -0.10 -14.89 7.49
C ALA A 22 -0.18 -16.01 6.44
N SER A 23 -1.31 -16.72 6.33
CA SER A 23 -1.51 -17.75 5.31
C SER A 23 -1.79 -17.17 3.91
N GLU A 24 -2.30 -15.95 3.84
CA GLU A 24 -2.68 -15.26 2.59
C GLU A 24 -1.62 -14.29 2.09
N THR A 25 -0.60 -13.98 2.90
CA THR A 25 0.42 -12.99 2.59
C THR A 25 1.82 -13.58 2.75
N PRO A 26 2.88 -12.91 2.24
CA PRO A 26 4.25 -13.34 2.48
C PRO A 26 4.72 -13.15 3.93
N PHE A 27 3.88 -12.63 4.82
CA PHE A 27 4.23 -12.34 6.21
C PHE A 27 4.05 -13.55 7.12
N THR A 28 4.96 -13.73 8.07
CA THR A 28 4.81 -14.65 9.20
C THR A 28 3.84 -14.08 10.23
N VAL A 29 3.30 -14.92 11.11
CA VAL A 29 2.40 -14.48 12.20
C VAL A 29 3.02 -13.35 13.02
N SER A 30 4.30 -13.47 13.36
CA SER A 30 5.05 -12.45 14.10
C SER A 30 5.18 -11.12 13.36
N GLU A 31 5.38 -11.16 12.03
CA GLU A 31 5.41 -9.95 11.19
C GLU A 31 4.02 -9.30 11.12
N VAL A 32 2.94 -10.10 11.03
CA VAL A 32 1.55 -9.60 11.08
C VAL A 32 1.26 -8.91 12.41
N GLU A 33 1.68 -9.50 13.53
CA GLU A 33 1.49 -8.90 14.86
C GLU A 33 2.30 -7.60 15.04
N ALA A 34 3.53 -7.55 14.52
CA ALA A 34 4.32 -6.31 14.49
C ALA A 34 3.65 -5.21 13.64
N LEU A 35 3.11 -5.57 12.47
CA LEU A 35 2.38 -4.65 11.59
C LEU A 35 1.04 -4.20 12.19
N HIS A 36 0.40 -5.01 13.04
CA HIS A 36 -0.81 -4.61 13.76
C HIS A 36 -0.54 -3.47 14.75
N GLU A 37 0.64 -3.41 15.36
CA GLU A 37 1.01 -2.28 16.22
C GLU A 37 1.25 -0.99 15.42
N LEU A 38 1.79 -1.09 14.20
CA LEU A 38 1.85 0.04 13.27
C LEU A 38 0.45 0.49 12.88
N TYR A 39 -0.40 -0.44 12.44
CA TYR A 39 -1.79 -0.17 12.06
C TYR A 39 -2.54 0.54 13.19
N ARG A 40 -2.47 0.02 14.43
CA ARG A 40 -3.15 0.62 15.59
C ARG A 40 -2.72 2.06 15.83
N LYS A 41 -1.43 2.38 15.65
CA LYS A 41 -0.94 3.76 15.81
C LYS A 41 -1.46 4.69 14.72
N LEU A 42 -1.64 4.19 13.51
CA LEU A 42 -2.17 4.95 12.37
C LEU A 42 -3.67 5.20 12.53
N SER A 43 -4.43 4.14 12.82
CA SER A 43 -5.90 4.12 12.96
C SER A 43 -6.44 4.76 14.24
N SER A 44 -5.58 5.45 14.98
CA SER A 44 -5.94 6.19 16.19
C SER A 44 -5.24 7.55 16.24
N SER A 45 -4.70 8.00 15.10
CA SER A 45 -3.87 9.19 15.03
C SER A 45 -4.68 10.48 14.97
N VAL A 46 -5.87 10.43 14.35
CA VAL A 46 -6.83 11.53 14.32
C VAL A 46 -8.11 11.10 15.03
N VAL A 47 -8.63 9.90 14.74
CA VAL A 47 -9.85 9.36 15.36
C VAL A 47 -9.58 7.93 15.85
N ASP A 48 -9.87 7.64 17.13
CA ASP A 48 -9.70 6.30 17.71
C ASP A 48 -10.93 5.42 17.45
N ASP A 49 -11.15 5.05 16.17
CA ASP A 49 -12.22 4.14 15.74
C ASP A 49 -11.70 2.76 15.27
N GLY A 50 -10.38 2.61 15.14
CA GLY A 50 -9.73 1.37 14.73
C GLY A 50 -9.72 1.15 13.23
N LEU A 51 -10.02 2.17 12.43
CA LEU A 51 -9.98 2.20 10.98
C LEU A 51 -9.00 3.30 10.54
N ILE A 52 -8.33 3.14 9.40
CA ILE A 52 -7.48 4.23 8.87
C ILE A 52 -8.33 5.07 7.91
N GLN A 53 -8.54 6.33 8.28
CA GLN A 53 -9.18 7.32 7.42
C GLN A 53 -8.15 7.97 6.48
N LYS A 54 -8.62 8.62 5.42
CA LYS A 54 -7.75 9.24 4.40
C LYS A 54 -6.85 10.32 5.00
N GLU A 55 -7.37 11.08 5.96
CA GLU A 55 -6.67 12.13 6.69
C GLU A 55 -5.54 11.54 7.57
N GLU A 56 -5.76 10.37 8.16
CA GLU A 56 -4.77 9.66 8.96
C GLU A 56 -3.64 9.10 8.09
N LEU A 57 -3.98 8.55 6.92
CA LEU A 57 -2.98 8.13 5.93
C LEU A 57 -2.16 9.32 5.42
N ALA A 58 -2.81 10.44 5.08
CA ALA A 58 -2.14 11.67 4.66
C ALA A 58 -1.17 12.18 5.73
N PHE A 59 -1.62 12.21 6.99
CA PHE A 59 -0.80 12.60 8.13
C PHE A 59 0.42 11.67 8.31
N ALA A 60 0.23 10.36 8.16
CA ALA A 60 1.30 9.39 8.28
C ALA A 60 2.38 9.53 7.20
N LEU A 61 1.97 9.79 5.95
CA LEU A 61 2.88 9.90 4.81
C LEU A 61 3.58 11.26 4.72
N PHE A 62 2.85 12.35 4.96
CA PHE A 62 3.31 13.72 4.66
C PHE A 62 3.42 14.63 5.88
N ARG A 63 3.05 14.14 7.08
CA ARG A 63 2.94 14.95 8.32
C ARG A 63 2.06 16.19 8.14
N SER A 64 1.09 16.10 7.24
CA SER A 64 0.17 17.17 6.87
C SER A 64 -1.20 16.57 6.54
N THR A 65 -2.27 17.21 7.03
CA THR A 65 -3.66 16.80 6.77
C THR A 65 -4.32 17.64 5.67
N ASN A 66 -3.65 18.68 5.16
CA ASN A 66 -4.30 19.78 4.42
C ASN A 66 -3.83 19.94 2.96
N ARG A 67 -3.25 18.90 2.34
CA ARG A 67 -2.90 18.94 0.92
C ARG A 67 -3.67 17.85 0.18
N GLN A 68 -4.53 18.26 -0.75
CA GLN A 68 -4.97 17.38 -1.83
C GLN A 68 -3.70 16.93 -2.55
N ASN A 69 -3.36 15.67 -2.41
CA ASN A 69 -2.16 15.09 -2.98
C ASN A 69 -2.58 13.86 -3.75
N LEU A 70 -2.36 13.89 -5.07
CA LEU A 70 -2.76 12.82 -5.97
C LEU A 70 -2.23 11.46 -5.46
N PHE A 71 -1.00 11.40 -4.94
CA PHE A 71 -0.43 10.17 -4.42
C PHE A 71 -1.13 9.67 -3.16
N VAL A 72 -1.56 10.55 -2.25
CA VAL A 72 -2.39 10.12 -1.10
C VAL A 72 -3.67 9.46 -1.61
N ASP A 73 -4.34 10.09 -2.57
CA ASP A 73 -5.58 9.59 -3.14
C ASP A 73 -5.37 8.21 -3.79
N ARG A 74 -4.28 8.06 -4.55
CA ARG A 74 -3.94 6.80 -5.21
C ARG A 74 -3.54 5.70 -4.26
N ILE A 75 -2.75 6.02 -3.24
CA ILE A 75 -2.36 5.04 -2.23
C ILE A 75 -3.60 4.65 -1.41
N PHE A 76 -4.43 5.59 -1.01
CA PHE A 76 -5.66 5.28 -0.27
C PHE A 76 -6.57 4.35 -1.08
N ASP A 77 -6.79 4.65 -2.36
CA ASP A 77 -7.58 3.85 -3.29
C ASP A 77 -7.05 2.42 -3.50
N LEU A 78 -5.73 2.22 -3.41
CA LEU A 78 -5.15 0.87 -3.43
C LEU A 78 -5.52 0.07 -2.19
N PHE A 79 -5.53 0.73 -1.03
CA PHE A 79 -5.77 0.09 0.25
C PHE A 79 -7.26 -0.13 0.53
N ASP A 80 -8.15 0.81 0.18
CA ASP A 80 -9.61 0.69 0.32
C ASP A 80 -10.20 -0.21 -0.79
N VAL A 81 -9.91 -1.51 -0.69
CA VAL A 81 -10.36 -2.53 -1.64
C VAL A 81 -11.88 -2.66 -1.62
N LYS A 82 -12.51 -2.50 -0.46
CA LYS A 82 -13.97 -2.59 -0.26
C LYS A 82 -14.71 -1.32 -0.69
N GLN A 83 -14.01 -0.23 -0.98
CA GLN A 83 -14.57 1.08 -1.38
C GLN A 83 -15.56 1.61 -0.36
N ASN A 84 -15.26 1.44 0.92
CA ASN A 84 -16.12 1.84 2.03
C ASN A 84 -15.63 3.13 2.73
N GLY A 85 -14.59 3.76 2.17
CA GLY A 85 -14.05 5.04 2.63
C GLY A 85 -13.10 4.93 3.82
N HIS A 86 -12.67 3.73 4.18
CA HIS A 86 -11.69 3.47 5.23
C HIS A 86 -10.83 2.25 4.89
N ILE A 87 -9.71 2.11 5.58
CA ILE A 87 -8.84 0.95 5.42
C ILE A 87 -8.90 0.17 6.73
N ASP A 88 -9.40 -1.07 6.66
CA ASP A 88 -9.33 -1.99 7.79
C ASP A 88 -7.99 -2.76 7.85
N PHE A 89 -7.77 -3.51 8.93
CA PHE A 89 -6.50 -4.21 9.12
C PHE A 89 -6.22 -5.27 8.05
N GLY A 90 -7.24 -5.97 7.56
CA GLY A 90 -7.09 -6.96 6.52
C GLY A 90 -6.73 -6.34 5.17
N GLU A 91 -7.38 -5.23 4.82
CA GLU A 91 -7.06 -4.40 3.66
C GLU A 91 -5.63 -3.84 3.73
N PHE A 92 -5.24 -3.34 4.90
CA PHE A 92 -3.88 -2.87 5.17
C PHE A 92 -2.84 -3.97 4.91
N MET A 93 -3.04 -5.16 5.50
CA MET A 93 -2.11 -6.27 5.39
C MET A 93 -1.99 -6.81 3.97
N ARG A 94 -3.13 -7.06 3.30
CA ARG A 94 -3.15 -7.61 1.94
C ARG A 94 -2.54 -6.63 0.94
N THR A 95 -2.82 -5.34 1.05
CA THR A 95 -2.25 -4.33 0.15
C THR A 95 -0.77 -4.12 0.41
N LEU A 96 -0.36 -4.02 1.68
CA LEU A 96 1.05 -3.87 2.05
C LEU A 96 1.89 -5.09 1.62
N SER A 97 1.28 -6.28 1.60
CA SER A 97 1.92 -7.51 1.12
C SER A 97 2.43 -7.39 -0.32
N ILE A 98 1.78 -6.59 -1.18
CA ILE A 98 2.21 -6.40 -2.57
C ILE A 98 3.60 -5.74 -2.62
N PHE A 99 3.91 -4.87 -1.66
CA PHE A 99 5.17 -4.16 -1.56
C PHE A 99 6.30 -5.00 -0.95
N HIS A 100 5.99 -6.19 -0.43
CA HIS A 100 6.98 -7.08 0.17
C HIS A 100 8.03 -7.54 -0.86
N PRO A 101 9.33 -7.62 -0.53
CA PRO A 101 10.36 -8.08 -1.48
C PRO A 101 10.18 -9.50 -2.01
N ARG A 102 9.55 -10.39 -1.22
CA ARG A 102 9.18 -11.76 -1.63
C ARG A 102 7.99 -11.83 -2.60
N THR A 103 7.28 -10.74 -2.85
CA THR A 103 6.09 -10.76 -3.73
C THR A 103 6.52 -10.83 -5.20
N PRO A 104 5.89 -11.70 -6.02
CA PRO A 104 6.19 -11.80 -7.44
C PRO A 104 6.06 -10.46 -8.17
N GLU A 105 6.99 -10.20 -9.08
CA GLU A 105 6.99 -8.96 -9.87
C GLU A 105 5.69 -8.76 -10.65
N ALA A 106 5.06 -9.84 -11.13
CA ALA A 106 3.78 -9.77 -11.84
C ALA A 106 2.66 -9.10 -11.01
N GLU A 107 2.59 -9.36 -9.70
CA GLU A 107 1.60 -8.70 -8.82
C GLU A 107 1.95 -7.24 -8.59
N LYS A 108 3.25 -6.90 -8.52
CA LYS A 108 3.73 -5.52 -8.43
C LYS A 108 3.38 -4.73 -9.70
N VAL A 109 3.60 -5.32 -10.88
CA VAL A 109 3.24 -4.73 -12.18
C VAL A 109 1.74 -4.45 -12.25
N LYS A 110 0.91 -5.43 -11.85
CA LYS A 110 -0.55 -5.30 -11.83
C LYS A 110 -1.02 -4.22 -10.85
N CYS A 111 -0.41 -4.12 -9.68
CA CYS A 111 -0.73 -3.08 -8.71
C CYS A 111 -0.28 -1.69 -9.19
N ALA A 112 0.90 -1.59 -9.80
CA ALA A 112 1.37 -0.35 -10.39
C ALA A 112 0.44 0.14 -11.50
N PHE A 113 -0.08 -0.75 -12.34
CA PHE A 113 -1.09 -0.39 -13.35
C PHE A 113 -2.30 0.29 -12.72
N LYS A 114 -2.83 -0.27 -11.62
CA LYS A 114 -3.95 0.33 -10.87
C LYS A 114 -3.60 1.70 -10.29
N LEU A 115 -2.34 1.97 -9.94
CA LEU A 115 -1.94 3.30 -9.48
C LEU A 115 -2.07 4.34 -10.60
N TYR A 116 -1.65 3.99 -11.82
CA TYR A 116 -1.64 4.89 -12.97
C TYR A 116 -3.01 5.04 -13.67
N ASP A 117 -3.89 4.04 -13.61
CA ASP A 117 -5.28 4.12 -14.11
C ASP A 117 -6.16 4.94 -13.13
N LEU A 118 -6.01 6.26 -13.15
CA LEU A 118 -6.63 7.20 -12.21
C LEU A 118 -8.15 7.06 -12.17
N ARG A 119 -8.77 6.94 -13.34
CA ARG A 119 -10.22 6.90 -13.53
C ARG A 119 -10.79 5.47 -13.52
N ARG A 120 -9.95 4.45 -13.33
CA ARG A 120 -10.33 3.03 -13.25
C ARG A 120 -11.03 2.54 -14.53
N THR A 121 -10.55 3.00 -15.68
CA THR A 121 -11.08 2.66 -17.00
C THR A 121 -10.65 1.28 -17.47
N GLY A 122 -9.65 0.69 -16.80
CA GLY A 122 -8.96 -0.52 -17.24
C GLY A 122 -7.82 -0.23 -18.22
N TYR A 123 -7.50 1.05 -18.46
CA TYR A 123 -6.44 1.52 -19.34
C TYR A 123 -5.71 2.69 -18.66
N ILE A 124 -4.46 2.93 -19.04
CA ILE A 124 -3.77 4.18 -18.71
C ILE A 124 -3.94 5.11 -19.90
N GLU A 125 -4.76 6.14 -19.72
CA GLU A 125 -5.01 7.16 -20.73
C GLU A 125 -3.91 8.23 -20.74
N ARG A 126 -3.84 8.99 -21.82
CA ARG A 126 -2.80 10.00 -22.03
C ARG A 126 -2.85 11.10 -20.97
N GLU A 127 -4.04 11.58 -20.68
CA GLU A 127 -4.32 12.60 -19.69
C GLU A 127 -3.91 12.12 -18.29
N GLU A 128 -4.13 10.84 -18.01
CA GLU A 128 -3.76 10.15 -16.77
C GLU A 128 -2.26 10.16 -16.54
N LEU A 129 -1.48 9.79 -17.57
CA LEU A 129 -0.03 9.85 -17.52
C LEU A 129 0.46 11.28 -17.33
N LYS A 130 -0.13 12.26 -18.03
CA LYS A 130 0.24 13.67 -17.90
C LYS A 130 0.00 14.18 -16.48
N GLU A 131 -1.15 13.87 -15.89
CA GLU A 131 -1.48 14.21 -14.50
C GLU A 131 -0.45 13.64 -13.52
N MET A 132 -0.05 12.37 -13.70
CA MET A 132 0.96 11.72 -12.88
C MET A 132 2.35 12.37 -13.02
N VAL A 133 2.76 12.73 -14.23
CA VAL A 133 4.03 13.44 -14.47
C VAL A 133 4.03 14.82 -13.79
N LEU A 134 2.93 15.58 -13.93
CA LEU A 134 2.77 16.88 -13.29
C LEU A 134 2.84 16.76 -11.76
N ALA A 135 2.15 15.77 -11.18
CA ALA A 135 2.17 15.53 -9.75
C ALA A 135 3.58 15.18 -9.25
N LEU A 136 4.33 14.33 -9.97
CA LEU A 136 5.71 13.97 -9.60
C LEU A 136 6.66 15.18 -9.62
N LEU A 137 6.54 16.03 -10.65
CA LEU A 137 7.33 17.26 -10.76
C LEU A 137 7.02 18.22 -9.62
N HIS A 138 5.72 18.42 -9.31
CA HIS A 138 5.28 19.26 -8.21
C HIS A 138 5.83 18.81 -6.85
N GLU A 139 5.75 17.51 -6.55
CA GLU A 139 6.28 16.95 -5.29
C GLU A 139 7.81 17.04 -5.18
N SER A 140 8.50 17.16 -6.32
CA SER A 140 9.96 17.31 -6.37
C SER A 140 10.42 18.77 -6.41
N ASP A 141 9.50 19.73 -6.28
CA ASP A 141 9.74 21.17 -6.50
C ASP A 141 10.40 21.47 -7.87
N LEU A 142 10.12 20.63 -8.87
CA LEU A 142 10.59 20.79 -10.24
C LEU A 142 9.48 21.38 -11.10
N SER A 143 9.86 22.30 -12.00
CA SER A 143 8.96 22.82 -13.03
C SER A 143 9.60 22.65 -14.39
N LEU A 144 8.84 22.04 -15.31
CA LEU A 144 9.18 21.92 -16.72
C LEU A 144 8.11 22.68 -17.52
N SER A 145 8.45 23.12 -18.73
CA SER A 145 7.45 23.71 -19.61
C SER A 145 6.47 22.65 -20.10
N ASP A 146 5.23 23.07 -20.38
CA ASP A 146 4.20 22.22 -20.96
C ASP A 146 4.69 21.46 -22.20
N ASP A 147 5.45 22.11 -23.09
CA ASP A 147 6.01 21.46 -24.29
C ASP A 147 6.93 20.28 -23.96
N ILE A 148 7.73 20.39 -22.89
CA ILE A 148 8.62 19.30 -22.45
C ILE A 148 7.78 18.17 -21.86
N ILE A 149 6.75 18.50 -21.08
CA ILE A 149 5.84 17.52 -20.48
C ILE A 149 5.10 16.75 -21.58
N GLU A 150 4.54 17.45 -22.57
CA GLU A 150 3.90 16.82 -23.73
C GLU A 150 4.87 15.91 -24.48
N THR A 151 6.12 16.34 -24.66
CA THR A 151 7.16 15.52 -25.31
C THR A 151 7.44 14.23 -24.51
N ILE A 152 7.48 14.30 -23.19
CA ILE A 152 7.67 13.11 -22.32
C ILE A 152 6.48 12.16 -22.45
N VAL A 153 5.26 12.69 -22.40
CA VAL A 153 4.02 11.90 -22.53
C VAL A 153 3.95 11.25 -23.91
N ASP A 154 4.18 12.01 -24.99
CA ASP A 154 4.22 11.52 -26.38
C ASP A 154 5.22 10.39 -26.56
N LYS A 155 6.43 10.57 -26.06
CA LYS A 155 7.49 9.57 -26.18
C LYS A 155 7.11 8.29 -25.44
N THR A 156 6.56 8.43 -24.23
CA THR A 156 6.12 7.30 -23.42
C THR A 156 5.01 6.51 -24.14
N PHE A 157 4.00 7.19 -24.67
CA PHE A 157 2.93 6.55 -25.42
C PHE A 157 3.44 5.85 -26.66
N ARG A 158 4.34 6.47 -27.43
CA ARG A 158 4.94 5.83 -28.61
C ARG A 158 5.68 4.53 -28.29
N GLU A 159 6.22 4.40 -27.08
CA GLU A 159 6.95 3.21 -26.64
C GLU A 159 6.05 2.15 -25.99
N ALA A 160 4.95 2.58 -25.34
CA ALA A 160 4.08 1.73 -24.55
C ALA A 160 2.80 1.27 -25.30
N ASP A 161 2.16 2.16 -26.07
CA ASP A 161 0.96 1.87 -26.88
C ASP A 161 1.38 1.18 -28.19
N ILE A 162 1.40 -0.14 -28.18
CA ILE A 162 1.92 -0.98 -29.27
C ILE A 162 0.89 -1.03 -30.40
N ASN A 163 -0.39 -1.07 -30.05
CA ASN A 163 -1.48 -1.22 -31.00
C ASN A 163 -1.94 0.12 -31.62
N GLY A 164 -1.59 1.25 -31.00
CA GLY A 164 -1.85 2.60 -31.51
C GLY A 164 -3.28 3.10 -31.29
N ASP A 165 -4.00 2.57 -30.31
CA ASP A 165 -5.38 2.96 -30.01
C ASP A 165 -5.49 4.17 -29.06
N GLY A 166 -4.35 4.72 -28.61
CA GLY A 166 -4.26 5.93 -27.82
C GLY A 166 -4.40 5.71 -26.31
N LYS A 167 -4.36 4.46 -25.84
CA LYS A 167 -4.47 4.08 -24.43
C LYS A 167 -3.58 2.86 -24.17
N ILE A 168 -3.06 2.73 -22.95
CA ILE A 168 -2.16 1.61 -22.61
C ILE A 168 -2.96 0.56 -21.86
N ASP A 169 -3.08 -0.64 -22.43
CA ASP A 169 -3.72 -1.77 -21.76
C ASP A 169 -2.78 -2.50 -20.77
N GLN A 170 -3.32 -3.50 -20.06
CA GLN A 170 -2.55 -4.24 -19.05
C GLN A 170 -1.37 -5.05 -19.64
N GLN A 171 -1.51 -5.55 -20.87
CA GLN A 171 -0.47 -6.32 -21.55
C GLN A 171 0.65 -5.40 -22.03
N GLU A 172 0.29 -4.27 -22.64
CA GLU A 172 1.21 -3.21 -23.05
C GLU A 172 1.97 -2.63 -21.87
N TRP A 173 1.28 -2.33 -20.77
CA TRP A 173 1.92 -1.90 -19.52
C TRP A 173 2.92 -2.93 -19.00
N LYS A 174 2.56 -4.22 -19.01
CA LYS A 174 3.45 -5.29 -18.56
C LYS A 174 4.73 -5.36 -19.41
N GLU A 175 4.61 -5.25 -20.72
CA GLU A 175 5.75 -5.23 -21.63
C GLU A 175 6.62 -3.99 -21.45
N TYR A 176 5.98 -2.82 -21.26
CA TYR A 176 6.67 -1.57 -21.02
C TYR A 176 7.41 -1.55 -19.68
N ALA A 177 6.78 -2.05 -18.61
CA ALA A 177 7.37 -2.15 -17.28
C ALA A 177 8.56 -3.13 -17.26
N ALA A 178 8.48 -4.25 -17.99
CA ALA A 178 9.58 -5.20 -18.12
C ALA A 178 10.82 -4.59 -18.81
N LYS A 179 10.61 -3.69 -19.77
CA LYS A 179 11.68 -2.92 -20.43
C LYS A 179 12.22 -1.78 -19.55
N ASN A 180 11.43 -1.32 -18.58
CA ASN A 180 11.75 -0.18 -17.71
C ASN A 180 11.60 -0.52 -16.21
N PRO A 181 12.47 -1.39 -15.64
CA PRO A 181 12.33 -1.85 -14.25
C PRO A 181 12.34 -0.72 -13.19
N ALA A 182 12.93 0.43 -13.50
CA ALA A 182 12.95 1.60 -12.63
C ALA A 182 11.55 2.13 -12.29
N LEU A 183 10.55 1.89 -13.15
CA LEU A 183 9.15 2.27 -12.91
C LEU A 183 8.57 1.57 -11.67
N LEU A 184 9.03 0.35 -11.39
CA LEU A 184 8.53 -0.47 -10.28
C LEU A 184 9.36 -0.29 -9.00
N ARG A 185 10.35 0.60 -8.97
CA ARG A 185 11.23 0.80 -7.81
C ARG A 185 10.44 1.07 -6.53
N ASN A 186 9.37 1.87 -6.64
CA ASN A 186 8.54 2.25 -5.50
C ASN A 186 7.51 1.15 -5.11
N MET A 187 7.42 0.06 -5.89
CA MET A 187 6.57 -1.10 -5.59
C MET A 187 7.25 -2.13 -4.68
N THR A 188 8.41 -1.80 -4.12
CA THR A 188 9.12 -2.65 -3.16
C THR A 188 9.59 -1.82 -1.98
N LEU A 189 9.24 -2.27 -0.78
CA LEU A 189 9.64 -1.66 0.49
C LEU A 189 10.61 -2.63 1.20
N PRO A 190 11.93 -2.42 1.08
CA PRO A 190 12.92 -3.37 1.60
C PRO A 190 12.81 -3.63 3.10
N TYR A 191 12.41 -2.61 3.87
CA TYR A 191 12.26 -2.68 5.33
C TYR A 191 11.16 -3.64 5.80
N LEU A 192 10.27 -4.10 4.91
CA LEU A 192 9.28 -5.13 5.27
C LEU A 192 9.93 -6.48 5.60
N MET A 193 11.17 -6.72 5.16
CA MET A 193 11.95 -7.91 5.53
C MET A 193 12.37 -7.93 7.01
N ASP A 194 12.48 -6.75 7.63
CA ASP A 194 13.04 -6.55 8.97
C ASP A 194 12.05 -5.87 9.92
N ILE A 195 10.75 -5.99 9.63
CA ILE A 195 9.71 -5.20 10.31
C ILE A 195 9.62 -5.49 11.82
N THR A 196 9.97 -6.71 12.24
CA THR A 196 10.03 -7.11 13.64
C THR A 196 11.18 -6.42 14.41
N LEU A 197 12.25 -6.02 13.72
CA LEU A 197 13.36 -5.24 14.31
C LEU A 197 12.99 -3.76 14.48
N ALA A 198 12.12 -3.22 13.61
CA ALA A 198 11.62 -1.85 13.70
C ALA A 198 10.61 -1.68 14.87
N PHE A 199 9.95 -2.75 15.29
CA PHE A 199 9.01 -2.79 16.40
C PHE A 199 9.43 -3.85 17.45
N PRO A 200 10.54 -3.61 18.18
CA PRO A 200 11.18 -4.62 19.03
C PRO A 200 10.35 -5.07 20.23
N SER A 201 9.25 -4.38 20.58
CA SER A 201 8.34 -4.80 21.65
C SER A 201 7.77 -6.21 21.44
N PHE A 202 7.84 -6.75 20.23
CA PHE A 202 7.37 -8.09 19.88
C PHE A 202 8.41 -9.20 20.12
N VAL A 203 9.71 -8.92 19.94
CA VAL A 203 10.79 -9.92 20.00
C VAL A 203 11.00 -10.49 21.42
N MET A 204 10.46 -9.83 22.45
CA MET A 204 10.59 -10.28 23.85
C MET A 204 9.50 -11.24 24.33
N HIS A 205 8.42 -11.46 23.55
CA HIS A 205 7.28 -12.27 24.01
C HIS A 205 7.22 -13.67 23.40
N THR A 206 7.97 -13.96 22.34
CA THR A 206 7.96 -15.28 21.68
C THR A 206 8.87 -16.31 22.36
N GLU A 207 9.82 -15.90 23.22
CA GLU A 207 10.69 -16.83 23.98
C GLU A 207 10.21 -17.09 25.43
N ALA A 208 9.15 -16.44 25.90
CA ALA A 208 8.76 -16.50 27.31
C ALA A 208 7.66 -17.52 27.65
N GLU A 209 7.00 -18.15 26.67
CA GLU A 209 5.91 -19.10 26.94
C GLU A 209 6.27 -20.59 26.76
N ASP A 210 7.42 -20.94 26.16
CA ASP A 210 7.84 -22.35 26.01
C ASP A 210 8.70 -22.90 27.17
N SER A 211 8.86 -22.15 28.26
CA SER A 211 9.68 -22.58 29.41
C SER A 211 8.92 -22.79 30.73
N LYS A 212 7.59 -22.90 30.71
CA LYS A 212 6.80 -23.24 31.91
C LYS A 212 5.87 -24.44 31.71
N LEU A 213 6.46 -25.57 31.34
CA LEU A 213 5.85 -26.91 31.49
C LEU A 213 6.94 -27.99 31.63
N ALA A 214 7.92 -27.75 32.52
CA ALA A 214 8.77 -28.78 33.08
C ALA A 214 9.29 -28.30 34.44
N GLY A 215 8.68 -28.81 35.51
CA GLY A 215 9.00 -28.49 36.90
C GLY A 215 7.91 -28.98 37.83
#